data_AF-A0A2V4BWU4-F1
#
_entry.id   AF-A0A2V4BWU4-F1
#
_cell.length_a   1.000
_cell.length_b   1.000
_cell.length_c   1.000
_cell.angle_alpha   90.00
_cell.angle_beta   90.00
_cell.angle_gamma   90.00
#
_symmetry.space_group_name_H-M   'P 1'
#
loop_
_entity.id
_entity.type
_entity.pdbx_description
1 polymer ?
#
loop_
_entity_poly.entity_id
_entity_poly.type
_entity_poly.pdbx_seq_one_letter_code
_entity_poly.pdbx_strand_id
1 'polypeptide(L)' 'MDYLFLICSFSLFVAAFAFYKIHKLWHKDVTENNKLYKFQIKAGNFKNWMTIIMLIIIGIVYFFKSLP' A
#
# COMPACT_ATOMS: atom_id res chain seq x y z
N MET A 1 7.65 2.13 -25.80
CA MET A 1 7.77 1.57 -24.45
C MET A 1 8.82 2.35 -23.69
N ASP A 2 8.44 3.11 -22.69
CA ASP A 2 9.37 3.87 -21.84
C ASP A 2 9.77 3.03 -20.63
N TYR A 3 10.99 2.49 -20.66
CA TYR A 3 11.51 1.56 -19.66
C TYR A 3 11.66 2.19 -18.28
N LEU A 4 11.83 3.52 -18.16
CA LEU A 4 11.90 4.20 -16.87
C LEU A 4 10.54 4.18 -16.17
N PHE A 5 9.46 4.46 -16.89
CA PHE A 5 8.10 4.37 -16.36
C PHE A 5 7.73 2.93 -16.01
N LEU A 6 8.21 1.94 -16.79
CA LEU A 6 8.01 0.52 -16.51
C LEU A 6 8.66 0.11 -15.17
N ILE A 7 9.93 0.43 -14.96
CA ILE A 7 10.67 0.10 -13.73
C ILE A 7 10.05 0.81 -12.52
N CYS A 8 9.63 2.07 -12.67
CA CYS A 8 8.90 2.81 -11.64
C CYS A 8 7.58 2.11 -11.27
N SER A 9 6.82 1.61 -12.25
CA SER A 9 5.57 0.91 -11.99
C SER A 9 5.79 -0.36 -11.16
N PHE A 10 6.75 -1.21 -11.54
CA PHE A 10 7.10 -2.41 -10.79
C PHE A 10 7.60 -2.09 -9.37
N SER A 11 8.43 -1.05 -9.22
CA SER A 11 8.92 -0.61 -7.91
C SER A 11 7.77 -0.17 -6.99
N LEU A 12 6.75 0.51 -7.53
CA LEU A 12 5.55 0.90 -6.79
C LEU A 12 4.68 -0.29 -6.40
N PHE A 13 4.56 -1.31 -7.25
CA PHE A 13 3.86 -2.56 -6.90
C PHE A 13 4.59 -3.33 -5.79
N VAL A 14 5.93 -3.41 -5.86
CA VAL A 14 6.75 -4.03 -4.81
C VAL A 14 6.61 -3.27 -3.49
N ALA A 15 6.66 -1.93 -3.54
CA ALA A 15 6.44 -1.10 -2.37
C ALA A 15 5.04 -1.32 -1.77
N ALA A 16 3.99 -1.35 -2.59
CA ALA A 16 2.62 -1.63 -2.14
C ALA A 16 2.50 -3.00 -1.45
N PHE A 17 3.17 -4.03 -1.98
CA PHE A 17 3.21 -5.35 -1.38
C PHE A 17 3.96 -5.37 -0.03
N ALA A 18 5.10 -4.68 0.04
CA ALA A 18 5.85 -4.54 1.29
C ALA A 18 5.03 -3.80 2.37
N PHE A 19 4.38 -2.69 1.99
CA PHE A 19 3.49 -1.94 2.87
C PHE A 19 2.30 -2.79 3.34
N TYR A 20 1.70 -3.59 2.46
CA TYR A 20 0.64 -4.53 2.85
C TYR A 20 1.13 -5.53 3.90
N LYS A 21 2.32 -6.09 3.73
CA LYS A 21 2.88 -7.06 4.68
C LYS A 21 3.17 -6.42 6.04
N ILE A 22 3.77 -5.23 6.06
CA ILE A 22 4.04 -4.46 7.29
C ILE A 22 2.71 -4.11 7.99
N HIS A 23 1.73 -3.62 7.22
CA HIS A 23 0.42 -3.27 7.73
C HIS A 23 -0.31 -4.47 8.35
N LYS A 24 -0.23 -5.65 7.72
CA LYS A 24 -0.80 -6.89 8.26
C LYS A 24 -0.14 -7.27 9.58
N LEU A 25 1.17 -7.08 9.72
CA LEU A 25 1.90 -7.33 10.96
C LEU A 25 1.44 -6.36 12.06
N TRP A 26 1.46 -5.06 11.76
CA TRP A 26 1.01 -4.00 12.67
C TRP A 26 -0.42 -4.19 13.15
N HIS A 27 -1.34 -4.53 12.23
CA HIS A 27 -2.73 -4.78 12.59
C HIS A 27 -2.88 -5.96 13.56
N LYS A 28 -2.05 -7.00 13.43
CA LYS A 28 -2.02 -8.13 14.36
C LYS A 28 -1.55 -7.68 15.75
N ASP A 29 -0.41 -6.99 15.83
CA ASP A 29 0.17 -6.50 17.09
C ASP A 29 -0.79 -5.56 17.84
N VAL A 30 -1.45 -4.66 17.12
CA VAL A 30 -2.36 -3.67 17.71
C VAL A 30 -3.68 -4.29 18.15
N THR A 31 -4.17 -5.32 17.45
CA THR A 31 -5.42 -6.02 17.82
C THR A 31 -5.24 -6.92 19.05
N GLU A 32 -4.06 -7.55 19.22
CA GLU A 32 -3.74 -8.36 20.40
C GLU A 32 -3.53 -7.49 21.65
N ASN A 33 -2.86 -6.34 21.52
CA ASN A 33 -2.48 -5.53 22.69
C ASN A 33 -3.51 -4.47 23.12
N ASN A 34 -4.39 -3.99 22.23
CA ASN A 34 -5.15 -2.76 22.50
C ASN A 34 -6.64 -2.85 22.14
N LYS A 35 -7.40 -3.70 22.85
CA LYS A 35 -8.85 -3.88 22.63
C LYS A 35 -9.71 -2.64 22.93
N LEU A 36 -9.22 -1.70 23.76
CA LEU A 36 -9.99 -0.52 24.19
C LEU A 36 -10.04 0.60 23.13
N TYR A 37 -9.06 0.69 22.23
CA TYR A 37 -8.94 1.77 21.23
C TYR A 37 -9.49 1.40 19.84
N LYS A 38 -10.57 0.63 19.79
CA LYS A 38 -11.15 0.04 18.56
C LYS A 38 -11.41 1.04 17.43
N PHE A 39 -11.77 2.28 17.77
CA PHE A 39 -12.07 3.33 16.78
C PHE A 39 -10.81 3.92 16.14
N GLN A 40 -9.76 4.19 16.94
CA GLN A 40 -8.46 4.66 16.42
C GLN A 40 -7.78 3.59 15.56
N ILE A 41 -7.89 2.32 15.96
CA ILE A 41 -7.34 1.19 15.20
C ILE A 41 -8.03 1.09 13.83
N LYS A 42 -9.36 1.22 13.77
CA LYS A 42 -10.10 1.24 12.50
C LYS A 42 -9.71 2.42 11.61
N ALA A 43 -9.54 3.62 12.18
CA ALA A 43 -9.12 4.80 11.42
C ALA A 43 -7.69 4.65 10.87
N GLY A 44 -6.75 4.14 11.67
CA GLY A 44 -5.39 3.85 11.23
C GLY A 44 -5.35 2.77 10.16
N ASN A 45 -6.11 1.69 10.34
CA ASN A 45 -6.26 0.61 9.36
C ASN A 45 -6.82 1.13 8.02
N PHE A 46 -7.84 2.00 8.06
CA PHE A 46 -8.39 2.63 6.86
C PHE A 46 -7.36 3.50 6.15
N LYS A 47 -6.63 4.35 6.89
CA LYS A 47 -5.57 5.21 6.32
C LYS A 47 -4.47 4.40 5.64
N ASN A 48 -4.04 3.30 6.26
CA ASN A 48 -3.01 2.42 5.70
C ASN A 48 -3.49 1.72 4.43
N TRP A 49 -4.73 1.21 4.42
CA TRP A 49 -5.36 0.67 3.22
C TRP A 49 -5.48 1.69 2.10
N MET A 50 -5.87 2.93 2.42
CA MET A 50 -5.95 4.03 1.45
C MET A 50 -4.58 4.30 0.81
N THR A 51 -3.51 4.24 1.61
CA THR A 51 -2.13 4.43 1.14
C THR A 51 -1.70 3.32 0.20
N ILE A 52 -2.00 2.06 0.52
CA ILE A 52 -1.70 0.91 -0.34
C ILE A 52 -2.46 1.02 -1.68
N ILE A 53 -3.75 1.35 -1.64
CA ILE A 53 -4.57 1.53 -2.84
C ILE A 53 -4.02 2.68 -3.70
N MET A 54 -3.62 3.80 -3.07
CA MET A 54 -3.03 4.93 -3.78
C MET A 54 -1.72 4.55 -4.48
N LEU A 55 -0.84 3.79 -3.82
CA LEU A 55 0.40 3.27 -4.44
C LEU A 55 0.11 2.37 -5.64
N ILE A 56 -0.92 1.52 -5.54
CA ILE A 56 -1.36 0.65 -6.65
C ILE A 56 -1.88 1.48 -7.83
N ILE A 57 -2.73 2.48 -7.58
CA ILE A 57 -3.27 3.35 -8.63
C ILE A 57 -2.13 4.10 -9.35
N ILE A 58 -1.17 4.65 -8.60
CA ILE A 58 -0.01 5.31 -9.18
C ILE A 58 0.80 4.31 -10.00
N GLY A 59 1.06 3.10 -9.47
CA GLY A 59 1.74 2.02 -10.21
C GLY A 59 1.06 1.70 -11.54
N ILE A 60 -0.27 1.58 -11.56
CA ILE A 60 -1.07 1.35 -12.76
C ILE A 60 -0.92 2.51 -13.76
N VAL A 61 -1.02 3.77 -13.31
CA VAL A 61 -0.87 4.95 -14.18
C VAL A 61 0.51 4.99 -14.82
N TYR A 62 1.58 4.71 -14.05
CA TYR A 62 2.94 4.63 -14.56
C TYR A 62 3.11 3.47 -15.55
N PHE A 63 2.45 2.34 -15.32
CA PHE A 63 2.43 1.21 -16.25
C PHE A 63 1.79 1.60 -17.58
N PHE A 64 0.61 2.23 -17.57
CA PHE A 64 -0.04 2.69 -18.81
C PHE A 64 0.77 3.78 -19.53
N LYS A 65 1.44 4.69 -18.81
CA LYS A 65 2.37 5.65 -19.40
C LYS A 65 3.61 5.02 -20.02
N SER A 66 3.98 3.81 -19.59
CA SER A 66 5.12 3.09 -20.15
C SER A 66 4.80 2.42 -21.49
N LEU A 67 3.51 2.19 -21.79
CA LEU A 67 3.07 1.63 -23.07
C LEU A 67 3.39 2.61 -24.23
N PRO A 68 3.72 2.12 -25.43
CA PRO A 68 3.97 2.95 -26.60
C PRO A 68 2.70 3.62 -27.11
#